data_AF-A0AA88QAK7-F1
#
_entry.id   AF-A0AA88QAK7-F1
#
_cell.length_a   1.000
_cell.length_b   1.000
_cell.length_c   1.000
_cell.angle_alpha   90.00
_cell.angle_beta   90.00
_cell.angle_gamma   90.00
#
_symmetry.space_group_name_H-M   'P 1'
#
loop_
_entity.id
_entity.type
_entity.pdbx_description
1 polymer ?
#
loop_
_entity_poly.entity_id
_entity_poly.type
_entity_poly.pdbx_seq_one_letter_code
_entity_poly.pdbx_strand_id
1 'polypeptide(L)'
;MSRSIKELSVHYNPINERNTFTSGDIVEGRVVLEVTKEIKVDSLFVKLTGDAHVSWTEGTGQSERNTTLLYGETYGPVIKPGSHVFPFRFQLPQQ
;
A
#
# COMPACT_ATOMS: atom_id res chain seq x y z
N MET A 1 27.33 11.24 -9.82
CA MET A 1 26.08 10.77 -10.47
C MET A 1 24.92 11.06 -9.53
N SER A 2 24.03 12.02 -9.82
CA SER A 2 22.86 12.29 -8.97
C SER A 2 21.70 11.36 -9.33
N ARG A 3 21.10 10.70 -8.32
CA ARG A 3 19.90 9.87 -8.48
C ARG A 3 18.68 10.75 -8.76
N SER A 4 17.85 10.34 -9.74
CA SER A 4 16.63 11.08 -10.10
C SER A 4 15.53 10.99 -9.04
N ILE A 5 15.46 9.86 -8.31
CA ILE A 5 14.60 9.70 -7.13
C ILE A 5 15.46 9.88 -5.88
N LYS A 6 15.04 10.78 -5.01
CA LYS A 6 15.65 11.03 -3.70
C LYS A 6 14.94 10.25 -2.61
N GLU A 7 13.61 10.19 -2.64
CA GLU A 7 12.80 9.49 -1.65
C GLU A 7 11.60 8.80 -2.31
N LEU A 8 11.29 7.58 -1.88
CA LEU A 8 10.01 6.91 -2.12
C LEU A 8 9.62 6.21 -0.82
N SER A 9 8.62 6.73 -0.13
CA SER A 9 8.18 6.25 1.18
C SER A 9 6.65 6.13 1.24
N VAL A 10 6.17 5.21 2.08
CA VAL A 10 4.74 4.96 2.28
C VAL A 10 4.43 5.19 3.76
N HIS A 11 3.39 5.97 4.02
CA HIS A 11 2.89 6.27 5.36
C HIS A 11 1.42 5.95 5.43
N TYR A 12 0.96 5.42 6.55
CA TYR A 12 -0.45 5.23 6.84
C TYR A 12 -0.83 5.98 8.11
N ASN A 13 -2.12 6.29 8.24
CA ASN A 13 -2.67 7.00 9.37
C ASN A 13 -3.11 5.99 10.43
N PRO A 14 -2.58 6.07 11.66
CA PRO A 14 -3.11 5.28 12.77
C PRO A 14 -4.58 5.63 13.04
N ILE A 15 -5.42 4.61 13.21
CA ILE A 15 -6.86 4.79 13.48
C ILE A 15 -7.21 4.70 14.96
N ASN A 16 -6.27 4.26 15.81
CA ASN A 16 -6.41 4.17 17.26
C ASN A 16 -5.03 4.17 17.94
N GLU A 17 -5.00 4.27 19.27
CA GLU A 17 -3.77 4.29 20.09
C GLU A 17 -2.89 3.04 19.89
N ARG A 18 -3.50 1.91 19.55
CA ARG A 18 -2.81 0.63 19.33
C ARG A 18 -2.37 0.43 17.88
N ASN A 19 -2.72 1.35 16.99
CA ASN A 19 -2.42 1.28 15.57
C ASN A 19 -2.78 -0.08 14.93
N THR A 20 -3.90 -0.65 15.35
CA THR A 20 -4.39 -1.96 14.90
C THR A 20 -5.67 -1.78 14.09
N PHE A 21 -5.78 -2.48 12.97
CA PHE A 21 -6.95 -2.44 12.09
C PHE A 21 -7.74 -3.75 12.18
N THR A 22 -9.05 -3.66 12.05
CA THR A 22 -9.99 -4.78 12.05
C THR A 22 -10.84 -4.81 10.77
N SER A 23 -11.63 -5.87 10.61
CA SER A 23 -12.54 -6.06 9.49
C SER A 23 -13.45 -4.85 9.28
N GLY A 24 -13.53 -4.37 8.04
CA GLY A 24 -14.31 -3.19 7.67
C GLY A 24 -13.62 -1.84 7.92
N ASP A 25 -12.48 -1.79 8.63
CA ASP A 25 -11.74 -0.55 8.85
C ASP A 25 -11.17 0.01 7.56
N ILE A 26 -10.94 1.33 7.57
CA ILE A 26 -10.36 2.06 6.46
C ILE A 26 -8.88 2.31 6.74
N VAL A 27 -8.02 1.79 5.87
CA VAL A 27 -6.58 2.09 5.84
C VAL A 27 -6.37 3.28 4.91
N GLU A 28 -6.09 4.45 5.48
CA GLU A 28 -5.74 5.66 4.73
C GLU A 28 -4.27 6.00 4.91
N GLY A 29 -3.68 6.64 3.91
CA GLY A 29 -2.29 7.04 3.97
C GLY A 29 -1.84 7.82 2.75
N ARG A 30 -0.52 7.90 2.59
CA ARG A 30 0.13 8.62 1.50
C ARG A 30 1.44 7.98 1.09
N VAL A 31 1.73 8.02 -0.21
CA VAL A 31 3.07 7.80 -0.76
C VAL A 31 3.74 9.16 -0.93
N VAL A 32 4.97 9.30 -0.44
CA VAL A 32 5.80 10.48 -0.66
C VAL A 32 6.87 10.12 -1.67
N LEU A 33 6.95 10.87 -2.76
CA LEU A 33 7.95 10.71 -3.81
C LEU A 33 8.70 12.04 -3.98
N GLU A 34 9.98 12.06 -3.63
CA GLU A 34 10.85 13.20 -3.91
C GLU A 34 11.76 12.88 -5.09
N VAL A 35 11.73 13.74 -6.11
CA VAL A 35 12.55 13.61 -7.31
C VAL A 35 13.42 14.84 -7.53
N THR A 36 14.68 14.62 -7.91
CA THR A 36 15.66 15.69 -8.17
C THR A 36 15.67 16.16 -9.62
N LYS A 37 15.06 15.37 -10.51
CA LYS A 37 14.96 15.59 -11.94
C LYS A 37 13.58 15.14 -12.41
N GLU A 38 13.16 15.63 -13.57
CA GLU A 38 11.95 15.11 -14.20
C GLU A 38 12.12 13.63 -14.52
N ILE A 39 11.12 12.82 -14.14
CA ILE A 39 11.08 11.38 -14.45
C ILE A 39 9.81 11.05 -15.20
N LYS A 40 9.88 10.01 -16.04
CA LYS A 40 8.69 9.40 -16.64
C LYS A 40 8.33 8.15 -15.86
N VAL A 41 7.04 7.97 -15.58
CA VAL A 41 6.52 6.80 -14.86
C VAL A 41 5.33 6.24 -15.62
N ASP A 42 5.32 4.92 -15.81
CA ASP A 42 4.21 4.25 -16.49
C ASP A 42 3.03 4.03 -15.52
N SER A 43 3.34 3.70 -14.26
CA SER A 43 2.35 3.51 -13.21
C SER A 43 2.97 3.64 -11.81
N LEU A 44 2.15 4.04 -10.84
CA LEU A 44 2.47 4.04 -9.42
C LEU A 44 1.25 3.55 -8.65
N PHE A 45 1.33 2.39 -8.02
CA PHE A 45 0.20 1.77 -7.33
C PHE A 45 0.58 1.38 -5.90
N VAL A 46 -0.43 1.31 -5.02
CA VAL A 46 -0.28 0.81 -3.65
C VAL A 46 -1.01 -0.51 -3.54
N LYS A 47 -0.30 -1.55 -3.08
CA LYS A 47 -0.85 -2.88 -2.90
C LYS A 47 -0.97 -3.19 -1.42
N LEU A 48 -2.17 -3.56 -0.97
CA LEU A 48 -2.42 -4.02 0.40
C LEU A 48 -2.66 -5.54 0.38
N THR A 49 -1.79 -6.29 1.06
CA THR A 49 -1.85 -7.75 1.14
C THR A 49 -1.99 -8.21 2.59
N GLY A 50 -2.91 -9.14 2.83
CA GLY A 50 -3.01 -9.88 4.08
C GLY A 50 -2.87 -11.37 3.82
N ASP A 51 -2.02 -12.03 4.58
CA ASP A 51 -1.77 -13.46 4.52
C ASP A 51 -1.85 -14.02 5.94
N ALA A 52 -2.52 -15.16 6.10
CA ALA A 52 -2.71 -15.83 7.37
C ALA A 52 -2.33 -17.30 7.23
N HIS A 53 -1.21 -17.68 7.81
CA HIS A 53 -0.78 -19.07 7.87
C HIS A 53 -1.37 -19.75 9.11
N VAL A 54 -2.21 -20.76 8.90
CA VAL A 54 -2.86 -21.53 9.97
C VAL A 54 -2.47 -23.00 9.88
N SER A 55 -2.10 -23.58 11.02
CA SER A 55 -1.82 -25.01 11.16
C SER A 55 -2.55 -25.54 12.38
N TRP A 56 -3.42 -26.51 12.19
CA TRP A 56 -4.03 -27.27 13.28
C TRP A 56 -4.07 -28.76 12.90
N THR A 57 -4.06 -29.63 13.91
CA THR A 57 -4.14 -31.08 13.69
C THR A 57 -5.54 -31.55 14.05
N GLU A 58 -6.38 -31.73 13.03
CA GLU A 58 -7.67 -32.42 13.11
C GLU A 58 -7.80 -33.39 11.92
N GLY A 59 -8.56 -34.48 12.08
CA GLY A 59 -8.75 -35.51 11.06
C GLY A 59 -9.09 -34.93 9.68
N THR A 60 -8.16 -35.15 8.74
CA THR A 60 -8.21 -34.86 7.29
C THR A 60 -8.88 -33.54 6.85
N GLY A 61 -8.09 -32.46 6.82
CA GLY A 61 -8.40 -31.26 6.03
C GLY A 61 -7.38 -30.13 6.22
N GLN A 62 -6.93 -29.51 5.13
CA GLN A 62 -6.02 -28.36 5.15
C GLN A 62 -6.66 -27.23 4.33
N SER A 63 -6.73 -26.00 4.86
CA SER A 63 -7.29 -24.83 4.15
C SER A 63 -6.39 -23.61 4.28
N GLU A 64 -6.11 -22.95 3.16
CA GLU A 64 -5.31 -21.73 3.05
C GLU A 64 -6.17 -20.66 2.33
N ARG A 65 -6.20 -19.42 2.83
CA ARG A 65 -6.97 -18.31 2.23
C ARG A 65 -6.09 -17.07 2.11
N ASN A 66 -5.83 -16.67 0.87
CA ASN A 66 -5.08 -15.46 0.54
C ASN A 66 -6.04 -14.39 0.02
N THR A 67 -6.02 -13.19 0.61
CA THR A 67 -6.76 -12.04 0.08
C THR A 67 -5.79 -10.96 -0.38
N THR A 68 -5.91 -10.55 -1.64
CA THR A 68 -5.09 -9.49 -2.23
C THR A 68 -6.00 -8.37 -2.69
N LEU A 69 -5.85 -7.18 -2.10
CA LEU A 69 -6.54 -5.98 -2.55
C LEU A 69 -5.57 -5.12 -3.35
N LEU A 70 -5.89 -4.89 -4.63
CA LEU A 70 -5.14 -4.01 -5.52
C LEU A 70 -5.93 -2.72 -5.72
N TYR A 71 -5.34 -1.59 -5.38
CA TYR A 71 -5.86 -0.27 -5.76
C TYR A 71 -4.70 0.54 -6.37
N GLY A 72 -4.81 0.86 -7.65
CA GLY A 72 -3.81 1.62 -8.38
C GLY A 72 -4.42 2.91 -8.87
N GLU A 73 -3.72 4.02 -8.68
CA GLU A 73 -4.00 5.24 -9.41
C GLU A 73 -2.96 5.41 -10.51
N THR A 74 -3.38 5.71 -11.73
CA THR A 74 -2.43 6.07 -12.80
C THR A 74 -2.09 7.54 -12.65
N TYR A 75 -1.00 7.82 -11.95
CA TYR A 75 -0.43 9.16 -11.90
C TYR A 75 0.24 9.47 -13.24
N GLY A 76 0.02 10.70 -13.74
CA GLY A 76 0.39 11.10 -15.09
C GLY A 76 1.86 10.79 -15.46
N PRO A 77 2.16 10.68 -16.77
CA PRO A 77 3.37 10.03 -17.26
C PRO A 77 4.68 10.76 -16.92
N VAL A 78 4.61 11.97 -16.38
CA VAL A 78 5.78 12.83 -16.11
C VAL A 78 5.66 13.44 -14.72
N ILE A 79 6.65 13.19 -13.87
CA ILE A 79 6.77 13.76 -12.53
C ILE A 79 7.93 14.75 -12.53
N LYS A 80 7.62 16.03 -12.28
CA LYS A 80 8.59 17.13 -12.26
C LYS A 80 9.48 17.07 -11.01
N PRO A 81 10.67 17.70 -11.01
CA PRO A 81 11.48 17.85 -9.80
C PRO A 81 10.67 18.43 -8.64
N GLY A 82 10.83 17.87 -7.43
CA GLY A 82 10.10 18.28 -6.23
C GLY A 82 9.60 17.11 -5.40
N SER A 83 8.81 17.42 -4.36
CA SER A 83 8.14 16.47 -3.50
C SER A 83 6.67 16.34 -3.90
N HIS A 84 6.23 15.10 -4.11
CA HIS A 84 4.89 14.74 -4.55
C HIS A 84 4.25 13.82 -3.52
N VAL A 85 2.98 14.07 -3.20
CA VAL A 85 2.23 13.30 -2.21
C VAL A 85 1.03 12.67 -2.89
N PHE A 86 0.95 11.34 -2.83
CA PHE A 86 -0.08 10.54 -3.46
C PHE A 86 -0.92 9.85 -2.38
N PRO A 87 -2.13 10.35 -2.06
CA PRO A 87 -2.97 9.74 -1.04
C PRO A 87 -3.49 8.36 -1.49
N PHE A 88 -3.80 7.50 -0.54
CA PHE A 88 -4.50 6.23 -0.80
C PHE A 88 -5.53 5.95 0.30
N ARG A 89 -6.53 5.14 -0.05
CA ARG A 89 -7.60 4.69 0.85
C ARG A 89 -8.07 3.29 0.48
N PHE A 90 -8.10 2.39 1.46
CA PHE A 90 -8.58 1.01 1.30
C PHE A 90 -9.56 0.67 2.41
N GLN A 91 -10.63 -0.06 2.11
CA GLN A 91 -11.44 -0.69 3.15
C GLN A 91 -11.03 -2.16 3.29
N LEU A 92 -10.74 -2.60 4.51
CA LEU A 92 -10.50 -4.01 4.80
C LEU A 92 -11.80 -4.81 4.59
N PRO A 93 -11.73 -6.06 4.13
CA PRO A 93 -12.92 -6.89 3.97
C PRO A 93 -13.72 -6.97 5.27
N GLN A 94 -15.04 -6.92 5.16
CA GLN A 94 -15.93 -7.23 6.28
C GLN A 94 -15.95 -8.74 6.49
N GLN A 95 -16.12 -9.17 7.75
CA GLN A 95 -16.32 -10.59 8.11
C GLN A 95 -17.75 -11.03 7.83
#